data_AF-M0CEK9-F1
#
_entry.id   AF-M0CEK9-F1
#
_cell.length_a   1.000
_cell.length_b   1.000
_cell.length_c   1.000
_cell.angle_alpha   90.00
_cell.angle_beta   90.00
_cell.angle_gamma   90.00
#
_symmetry.space_group_name_H-M   'P 1'
#
loop_
_entity.id
_entity.type
_entity.pdbx_description
1 polymer ?
#
loop_
_entity_poly.entity_id
_entity_poly.type
_entity_poly.pdbx_seq_one_letter_code
_entity_poly.pdbx_strand_id
1 'polypeptide(L)'
;MQPGDSGDRGGGERWVVDAAEFCESRAGGEGASGMLVPYRHGTHKLRGRTHENADSEYAGVRVNEQVPLHADRDAALLSRPAGEPELTVANHRSPYRLSLVSGDVAVGDVSAAEIESAVEELVTVADPVAPHQAWLESWVASLFSESLYFPYTSLKYHTLLVAALLSNYRAGVRFEELHLVVESTSRDPTPHRTVLQTDQVSLRVSVDPGDRPAARLGAGPARSFADVWSRLSEHPGDADGCRAWRVLDAQLRRIRSWSTALQFIEDFVARRGEDL
;
A
#
# COMPACT_ATOMS: atom_id res chain seq x y z
N MET A 1 -62.20 -6.94 46.56
CA MET A 1 -62.78 -8.12 45.88
C MET A 1 -61.93 -8.38 44.64
N GLN A 2 -60.98 -9.31 44.73
CA GLN A 2 -60.35 -9.91 43.54
C GLN A 2 -61.21 -11.10 43.08
N PRO A 3 -61.25 -11.35 41.76
CA PRO A 3 -60.64 -12.55 41.16
C PRO A 3 -59.78 -12.16 39.93
N GLY A 4 -58.69 -12.83 39.55
CA GLY A 4 -58.52 -14.26 39.24
C GLY A 4 -58.73 -14.44 37.72
N ASP A 5 -57.72 -14.25 36.89
CA ASP A 5 -56.75 -15.24 36.35
C ASP A 5 -57.27 -16.16 35.23
N SER A 6 -56.57 -16.13 34.08
CA SER A 6 -56.19 -17.26 33.20
C SER A 6 -56.17 -16.90 31.71
N GLY A 7 -55.07 -17.26 31.01
CA GLY A 7 -55.08 -17.44 29.55
C GLY A 7 -53.88 -16.92 28.75
N ASP A 8 -52.75 -17.62 28.86
CA ASP A 8 -51.53 -17.52 28.04
C ASP A 8 -51.76 -17.72 26.52
N ARG A 9 -51.02 -16.96 25.69
CA ARG A 9 -50.20 -17.41 24.53
C ARG A 9 -49.88 -16.25 23.55
N GLY A 10 -48.60 -16.05 23.25
CA GLY A 10 -48.20 -15.38 22.01
C GLY A 10 -46.95 -14.51 22.13
N GLY A 11 -45.78 -15.14 22.26
CA GLY A 11 -44.48 -14.49 22.13
C GLY A 11 -44.23 -13.93 20.73
N GLY A 12 -43.33 -12.94 20.67
CA GLY A 12 -42.90 -12.26 19.45
C GLY A 12 -41.78 -11.28 19.77
N GLU A 13 -40.56 -11.79 19.72
CA GLU A 13 -39.35 -11.26 20.36
C GLU A 13 -38.87 -9.89 19.86
N ARG A 14 -38.43 -9.11 20.85
CA ARG A 14 -37.70 -7.84 20.74
C ARG A 14 -36.22 -8.18 20.55
N TRP A 15 -35.65 -7.81 19.40
CA TRP A 15 -34.23 -7.97 19.11
C TRP A 15 -33.38 -7.16 20.11
N VAL A 16 -32.86 -7.86 21.11
CA VAL A 16 -31.70 -7.45 21.90
C VAL A 16 -30.54 -8.26 21.33
N VAL A 17 -29.64 -7.60 20.61
CA VAL A 17 -28.38 -8.23 20.17
C VAL A 17 -27.45 -8.26 21.38
N ASP A 18 -27.34 -9.45 21.96
CA ASP A 18 -26.41 -9.77 23.05
C ASP A 18 -25.00 -9.96 22.47
N ALA A 19 -24.00 -9.41 23.15
CA ALA A 19 -22.64 -9.21 22.64
C ALA A 19 -21.71 -10.42 22.84
N ALA A 20 -22.24 -11.65 22.87
CA ALA A 20 -21.42 -12.83 23.12
C ALA A 20 -22.04 -14.11 22.55
N GLU A 21 -21.95 -14.33 21.24
CA GLU A 21 -21.95 -15.69 20.67
C GLU A 21 -21.45 -15.68 19.22
N PHE A 22 -20.13 -15.71 19.05
CA PHE A 22 -19.51 -16.10 17.78
C PHE A 22 -18.45 -17.17 18.07
N CYS A 23 -18.91 -18.36 18.46
CA CYS A 23 -18.06 -19.53 18.57
C CYS A 23 -17.82 -20.15 17.19
N GLU A 24 -16.58 -19.97 16.74
CA GLU A 24 -15.74 -20.97 16.06
C GLU A 24 -16.33 -21.69 14.85
N SER A 25 -16.07 -21.14 13.66
CA SER A 25 -15.74 -21.98 12.51
C SER A 25 -14.23 -22.06 12.36
N ARG A 26 -13.66 -23.25 12.57
CA ARG A 26 -12.26 -23.59 12.30
C ARG A 26 -12.00 -23.51 10.79
N ALA A 27 -11.63 -22.33 10.31
CA ALA A 27 -10.94 -22.10 9.04
C ALA A 27 -10.33 -20.69 9.02
N GLY A 28 -9.25 -20.44 9.77
CA GLY A 28 -8.76 -19.05 9.94
C GLY A 28 -7.26 -18.85 10.19
N GLY A 29 -6.42 -19.89 10.15
CA GLY A 29 -4.99 -19.76 10.45
C GLY A 29 -4.12 -19.30 9.27
N GLU A 30 -4.40 -19.78 8.06
CA GLU A 30 -3.51 -19.55 6.90
C GLU A 30 -3.79 -18.23 6.15
N GLY A 31 -5.04 -17.74 6.15
CA GLY A 31 -5.43 -16.55 5.40
C GLY A 31 -4.86 -15.24 5.94
N ALA A 32 -4.88 -15.07 7.27
CA ALA A 32 -4.40 -13.88 7.95
C ALA A 32 -2.87 -13.87 8.10
N SER A 33 -2.26 -15.00 8.49
CA SER A 33 -0.79 -15.15 8.52
C SER A 33 -0.19 -14.96 7.12
N GLY A 34 -0.91 -15.35 6.07
CA GLY A 34 -0.46 -15.20 4.70
C GLY A 34 -0.36 -13.75 4.23
N MET A 35 -0.99 -12.77 4.91
CA MET A 35 -0.88 -11.35 4.55
C MET A 35 0.37 -10.68 5.12
N LEU A 36 1.14 -11.36 5.98
CA LEU A 36 2.46 -10.89 6.44
C LEU A 36 3.54 -11.00 5.36
N VAL A 37 3.43 -12.01 4.49
CA VAL A 37 4.40 -12.30 3.41
C VAL A 37 4.75 -11.07 2.56
N PRO A 38 3.78 -10.29 2.00
CA PRO A 38 4.12 -9.10 1.22
C PRO A 38 4.90 -8.06 2.04
N TYR A 39 4.65 -7.90 3.33
CA TYR A 39 5.36 -6.93 4.16
C TYR A 39 6.78 -7.36 4.57
N ARG A 40 7.13 -8.62 4.32
CA ARG A 40 8.44 -9.21 4.66
C ARG A 40 9.26 -9.69 3.46
N HIS A 41 8.66 -9.80 2.26
CA HIS A 41 9.35 -10.32 1.07
C HIS A 41 10.53 -9.44 0.60
N GLY A 42 10.47 -8.15 0.91
CA GLY A 42 11.44 -7.15 0.46
C GLY A 42 12.51 -6.80 1.50
N THR A 43 12.59 -7.49 2.64
CA THR A 43 13.49 -7.14 3.75
C THR A 43 14.96 -7.08 3.33
N HIS A 44 15.40 -7.94 2.41
CA HIS A 44 16.77 -7.87 1.88
C HIS A 44 17.11 -6.50 1.27
N LYS A 45 16.15 -5.80 0.65
CA LYS A 45 16.35 -4.47 0.07
C LYS A 45 16.52 -3.39 1.14
N LEU A 46 15.73 -3.45 2.21
CA LEU A 46 15.88 -2.58 3.40
C LEU A 46 17.25 -2.75 4.07
N ARG A 47 17.89 -3.89 3.88
CA ARG A 47 19.22 -4.22 4.41
C ARG A 47 20.34 -4.04 3.39
N GLY A 48 20.05 -3.46 2.21
CA GLY A 48 21.04 -3.22 1.16
C GLY A 48 21.63 -4.49 0.52
N ARG A 49 20.91 -5.62 0.58
CA ARG A 49 21.36 -6.92 0.07
C ARG A 49 20.72 -7.25 -1.28
N THR A 50 21.43 -8.04 -2.07
CA THR A 50 20.86 -8.65 -3.27
C THR A 50 19.92 -9.78 -2.91
N HIS A 51 19.07 -10.18 -3.85
CA HIS A 51 18.16 -11.32 -3.66
C HIS A 51 18.93 -12.63 -3.42
N GLU A 52 20.06 -12.83 -4.11
CA GLU A 52 20.92 -14.02 -3.96
C GLU A 52 21.54 -14.15 -2.55
N ASN A 53 21.69 -13.02 -1.84
CA ASN A 53 22.25 -12.96 -0.49
C ASN A 53 21.17 -12.61 0.56
N ALA A 54 19.90 -12.84 0.23
CA ALA A 54 18.79 -12.61 1.14
C ALA A 54 18.75 -13.68 2.23
N ASP A 55 18.78 -13.25 3.49
CA ASP A 55 18.52 -14.16 4.62
C ASP A 55 17.06 -14.61 4.59
N SER A 56 16.79 -15.85 5.02
CA SER A 56 15.42 -16.35 5.23
C SER A 56 14.81 -15.91 6.56
N GLU A 57 15.62 -15.34 7.46
CA GLU A 57 15.22 -14.86 8.78
C GLU A 57 15.86 -13.50 9.10
N TYR A 58 15.13 -12.65 9.80
CA TYR A 58 15.63 -11.38 10.34
C TYR A 58 14.87 -11.07 11.63
N ALA A 59 15.59 -10.70 12.69
CA ALA A 59 15.02 -10.39 14.01
C ALA A 59 14.01 -11.45 14.52
N GLY A 60 14.33 -12.74 14.35
CA GLY A 60 13.49 -13.85 14.81
C GLY A 60 12.24 -14.13 13.97
N VAL A 61 12.03 -13.43 12.84
CA VAL A 61 10.89 -13.67 11.93
C VAL A 61 11.34 -14.12 10.55
N ARG A 62 10.54 -14.97 9.91
CA ARG A 62 10.74 -15.37 8.51
C ARG A 62 10.52 -14.18 7.58
N VAL A 63 11.44 -14.01 6.63
CA VAL A 63 11.45 -12.90 5.67
C VAL A 63 11.87 -13.38 4.29
N ASN A 64 11.70 -12.52 3.28
CA ASN A 64 12.08 -12.79 1.88
C ASN A 64 11.40 -14.04 1.27
N GLU A 65 10.27 -14.48 1.84
CA GLU A 65 9.45 -15.54 1.29
C GLU A 65 8.81 -15.12 -0.04
N GLN A 66 8.66 -16.07 -0.96
CA GLN A 66 8.03 -15.82 -2.25
C GLN A 66 6.56 -15.42 -2.05
N VAL A 67 6.16 -14.29 -2.65
CA VAL A 67 4.77 -13.83 -2.61
C VAL A 67 3.93 -14.67 -3.57
N PRO A 68 2.82 -15.29 -3.13
CA PRO A 68 2.01 -16.14 -3.97
C PRO A 68 1.16 -15.34 -4.97
N LEU A 69 0.50 -16.07 -5.89
CA LEU A 69 -0.42 -15.53 -6.90
C LEU A 69 0.22 -14.48 -7.81
N HIS A 70 1.54 -14.52 -7.97
CA HIS A 70 2.32 -13.61 -8.79
C HIS A 70 2.22 -12.12 -8.40
N ALA A 71 1.70 -11.80 -7.21
CA ALA A 71 1.45 -10.42 -6.81
C ALA A 71 2.72 -9.55 -6.82
N ASP A 72 3.88 -10.10 -6.41
CA ASP A 72 5.16 -9.40 -6.49
C ASP A 72 5.58 -9.09 -7.93
N ARG A 73 5.51 -10.09 -8.81
CA ARG A 73 5.83 -9.93 -10.24
C ARG A 73 4.95 -8.87 -10.89
N ASP A 74 3.65 -8.91 -10.64
CA ASP A 74 2.70 -7.98 -11.24
C ASP A 74 2.90 -6.56 -10.69
N ALA A 75 3.19 -6.40 -9.38
CA ALA A 75 3.55 -5.10 -8.80
C ALA A 75 4.86 -4.55 -9.37
N ALA A 76 5.85 -5.40 -9.64
CA ALA A 76 7.09 -5.00 -10.28
C ALA A 76 6.81 -4.44 -11.69
N LEU A 77 5.92 -5.06 -12.48
CA LEU A 77 5.51 -4.58 -13.79
C LEU A 77 4.73 -3.24 -13.76
N LEU A 78 4.12 -2.88 -12.63
CA LEU A 78 3.56 -1.54 -12.41
C LEU A 78 4.65 -0.47 -12.26
N SER A 79 5.84 -0.83 -11.76
CA SER A 79 6.87 0.14 -11.39
C SER A 79 8.03 0.21 -12.38
N ARG A 80 8.41 -0.92 -13.00
CA ARG A 80 9.58 -1.02 -13.88
C ARG A 80 9.29 -1.82 -15.16
N PRO A 81 10.04 -1.57 -16.26
CA PRO A 81 9.94 -2.36 -17.48
C PRO A 81 10.18 -3.86 -17.21
N ALA A 82 9.57 -4.70 -18.03
CA ALA A 82 9.95 -6.10 -18.12
C ALA A 82 11.33 -6.24 -18.80
N GLY A 83 12.01 -7.35 -18.55
CA GLY A 83 13.30 -7.69 -19.17
C GLY A 83 14.50 -7.36 -18.29
N GLU A 84 15.69 -7.41 -18.91
CA GLU A 84 16.94 -7.09 -18.23
C GLU A 84 17.01 -5.58 -17.92
N PRO A 85 17.24 -5.19 -16.66
CA PRO A 85 17.20 -3.79 -16.30
C PRO A 85 18.49 -3.07 -16.69
N GLU A 86 18.35 -1.90 -17.30
CA GLU A 86 19.45 -0.97 -17.55
C GLU A 86 19.48 0.12 -16.47
N LEU A 87 20.68 0.57 -16.08
CA LEU A 87 20.84 1.67 -15.13
C LEU A 87 20.26 2.96 -15.72
N THR A 88 19.21 3.49 -15.10
CA THR A 88 18.56 4.72 -15.57
C THR A 88 19.24 6.01 -15.11
N VAL A 89 20.08 5.93 -14.07
CA VAL A 89 20.90 7.04 -13.59
C VAL A 89 22.35 6.56 -13.46
N ALA A 90 23.25 7.18 -14.22
CA ALA A 90 24.66 6.84 -14.18
C ALA A 90 25.22 7.07 -12.76
N ASN A 91 26.06 6.14 -12.31
CA ASN A 91 26.77 6.20 -11.02
C ASN A 91 25.90 6.14 -9.74
N HIS A 92 24.57 6.05 -9.85
CA HIS A 92 23.74 5.77 -8.67
C HIS A 92 23.77 4.28 -8.34
N ARG A 93 24.52 3.92 -7.29
CA ARG A 93 24.65 2.53 -6.80
C ARG A 93 24.11 2.33 -5.37
N SER A 94 23.46 3.36 -4.84
CA SER A 94 22.88 3.35 -3.51
C SER A 94 21.52 2.63 -3.50
N PRO A 95 21.19 1.84 -2.45
CA PRO A 95 19.84 1.31 -2.26
C PRO A 95 18.82 2.40 -1.97
N TYR A 96 19.26 3.56 -1.49
CA TYR A 96 18.39 4.70 -1.23
C TYR A 96 17.87 5.31 -2.53
N ARG A 97 16.58 5.65 -2.54
CA ARG A 97 15.92 6.24 -3.70
C ARG A 97 16.37 7.69 -3.91
N LEU A 98 16.14 8.19 -5.12
CA LEU A 98 16.15 9.62 -5.42
C LEU A 98 14.73 10.18 -5.32
N SER A 99 14.57 11.37 -4.75
CA SER A 99 13.29 12.08 -4.77
C SER A 99 13.11 12.82 -6.10
N LEU A 100 11.92 12.73 -6.69
CA LEU A 100 11.54 13.56 -7.83
C LEU A 100 11.17 14.99 -7.43
N VAL A 101 10.91 15.25 -6.14
CA VAL A 101 10.56 16.58 -5.63
C VAL A 101 11.82 17.41 -5.39
N SER A 102 12.82 16.85 -4.68
CA SER A 102 14.08 17.57 -4.40
C SER A 102 15.19 17.29 -5.40
N GLY A 103 15.21 16.10 -6.02
CA GLY A 103 16.33 15.61 -6.81
C GLY A 103 17.42 14.90 -5.98
N ASP A 104 17.33 14.96 -4.65
CA ASP A 104 18.32 14.42 -3.73
C ASP A 104 18.08 12.94 -3.41
N VAL A 105 19.11 12.29 -2.86
CA VAL A 105 18.95 10.97 -2.24
C VAL A 105 18.03 11.12 -1.02
N ALA A 106 17.05 10.23 -0.89
CA ALA A 106 16.05 10.32 0.17
C ALA A 106 16.60 10.12 1.58
N VAL A 107 17.83 9.61 1.72
CA VAL A 107 18.51 9.51 3.01
C VAL A 107 19.00 10.89 3.43
N GLY A 108 18.34 11.46 4.45
CA GLY A 108 18.80 12.68 5.12
C GLY A 108 19.88 12.38 6.16
N ASP A 109 19.93 13.20 7.21
CA ASP A 109 20.86 13.05 8.34
C ASP A 109 20.37 12.00 9.35
N VAL A 110 20.14 10.77 8.88
CA VAL A 110 19.73 9.64 9.74
C VAL A 110 20.86 8.64 9.86
N SER A 111 21.15 8.18 11.08
CA SER A 111 22.22 7.22 11.32
C SER A 111 21.83 5.80 10.86
N ALA A 112 22.84 5.00 10.52
CA ALA A 112 22.63 3.60 10.15
C ALA A 112 21.94 2.78 11.27
N ALA A 113 22.23 3.10 12.54
CA ALA A 113 21.63 2.44 13.69
C ALA A 113 20.12 2.78 13.84
N GLU A 114 19.74 4.04 13.59
CA GLU A 114 18.33 4.44 13.56
C GLU A 114 17.58 3.77 12.42
N ILE A 115 18.18 3.67 11.23
CA ILE A 115 17.62 2.93 10.10
C ILE A 115 17.44 1.45 10.46
N GLU A 116 18.46 0.82 11.05
CA GLU A 116 18.40 -0.60 11.44
C GLU A 116 17.29 -0.86 12.46
N SER A 117 17.19 -0.04 13.51
CA SER A 117 16.14 -0.15 14.53
C SER A 117 14.75 0.01 13.90
N ALA A 118 14.55 1.01 13.04
CA ALA A 118 13.26 1.25 12.39
C ALA A 118 12.88 0.12 11.41
N VAL A 119 13.87 -0.49 10.73
CA VAL A 119 13.63 -1.66 9.88
C VAL A 119 13.24 -2.88 10.71
N GLU A 120 13.90 -3.11 11.85
CA GLU A 120 13.55 -4.19 12.77
C GLU A 120 12.11 -4.03 13.29
N GLU A 121 11.74 -2.84 13.77
CA GLU A 121 10.38 -2.54 14.24
C GLU A 121 9.34 -2.75 13.14
N LEU A 122 9.61 -2.29 11.91
CA LEU A 122 8.69 -2.42 10.78
C LEU A 122 8.46 -3.89 10.37
N VAL A 123 9.51 -4.72 10.35
CA VAL A 123 9.46 -6.09 9.83
C VAL A 123 8.91 -7.08 10.86
N THR A 124 9.12 -6.80 12.14
CA THR A 124 8.71 -7.70 13.25
C THR A 124 7.24 -7.58 13.62
N VAL A 125 6.50 -6.59 13.11
CA VAL A 125 5.05 -6.48 13.29
C VAL A 125 4.37 -7.80 12.88
N ALA A 126 3.69 -8.43 13.84
CA ALA A 126 3.16 -9.79 13.69
C ALA A 126 1.64 -9.87 13.53
N ASP A 127 0.91 -8.82 13.92
CA ASP A 127 -0.53 -8.74 13.70
C ASP A 127 -0.84 -8.81 12.19
N PRO A 128 -1.91 -9.48 11.74
CA PRO A 128 -2.20 -9.59 10.32
C PRO A 128 -2.51 -8.27 9.61
N VAL A 129 -3.01 -7.25 10.30
CA VAL A 129 -3.46 -5.97 9.72
C VAL A 129 -2.49 -4.84 10.01
N ALA A 130 -1.93 -4.77 11.22
CA ALA A 130 -1.03 -3.69 11.65
C ALA A 130 0.18 -3.43 10.74
N PRO A 131 0.83 -4.42 10.08
CA PRO A 131 1.91 -4.19 9.14
C PRO A 131 1.47 -3.31 7.98
N HIS A 132 0.21 -3.40 7.55
CA HIS A 132 -0.28 -2.53 6.48
C HIS A 132 -0.21 -1.06 6.87
N GLN A 133 -0.69 -0.74 8.07
CA GLN A 133 -0.64 0.62 8.60
C GLN A 133 0.79 1.06 8.89
N ALA A 134 1.60 0.19 9.51
CA ALA A 134 3.02 0.46 9.75
C ALA A 134 3.77 0.78 8.45
N TRP A 135 3.49 0.07 7.35
CA TRP A 135 4.08 0.36 6.04
C TRP A 135 3.53 1.64 5.40
N LEU A 136 2.25 1.97 5.56
CA LEU A 136 1.68 3.24 5.09
C LEU A 136 2.34 4.45 5.78
N GLU A 137 2.66 4.32 7.06
CA GLU A 137 3.25 5.39 7.88
C GLU A 137 4.79 5.37 7.92
N SER A 138 5.41 4.33 7.34
CA SER A 138 6.86 4.13 7.44
C SER A 138 7.64 5.21 6.70
N TRP A 139 8.44 5.98 7.43
CA TRP A 139 9.47 6.85 6.86
C TRP A 139 10.67 6.03 6.37
N VAL A 140 11.05 4.96 7.09
CA VAL A 140 12.25 4.17 6.77
C VAL A 140 12.07 3.41 5.46
N ALA A 141 10.89 2.83 5.20
CA ALA A 141 10.61 2.18 3.92
C ALA A 141 10.59 3.16 2.74
N SER A 142 10.21 4.42 3.00
CA SER A 142 10.26 5.50 2.00
C SER A 142 11.70 5.85 1.61
N LEU A 143 12.73 5.48 2.37
CA LEU A 143 14.11 5.78 1.97
C LEU A 143 14.62 4.93 0.81
N PHE A 144 14.07 3.74 0.62
CA PHE A 144 14.65 2.72 -0.26
C PHE A 144 13.98 2.69 -1.63
N SER A 145 14.81 2.51 -2.65
CA SER A 145 14.34 2.19 -4.00
C SER A 145 13.88 0.73 -4.06
N GLU A 146 12.87 0.44 -4.90
CA GLU A 146 12.47 -0.94 -5.17
C GLU A 146 13.57 -1.69 -5.93
N SER A 147 14.29 -0.99 -6.82
CA SER A 147 15.33 -1.54 -7.65
C SER A 147 16.46 -0.53 -7.85
N LEU A 148 17.70 -0.97 -7.65
CA LEU A 148 18.92 -0.17 -7.87
C LEU A 148 19.01 0.42 -9.29
N TYR A 149 18.46 -0.29 -10.28
CA TYR A 149 18.42 0.15 -11.68
C TYR A 149 17.44 1.30 -11.94
N PHE A 150 16.47 1.49 -11.05
CA PHE A 150 15.39 2.47 -11.15
C PHE A 150 15.29 3.26 -9.85
N PRO A 151 16.22 4.20 -9.59
CA PRO A 151 16.37 4.81 -8.27
C PRO A 151 15.22 5.73 -7.86
N TYR A 152 14.31 6.08 -8.78
CA TYR A 152 13.08 6.81 -8.46
C TYR A 152 11.90 5.90 -8.08
N THR A 153 12.07 4.58 -8.10
CA THR A 153 11.05 3.65 -7.55
C THR A 153 11.05 3.69 -6.03
N SER A 154 9.96 3.24 -5.40
CA SER A 154 9.83 3.22 -3.94
C SER A 154 9.53 1.80 -3.45
N LEU A 155 10.33 1.33 -2.49
CA LEU A 155 10.13 0.03 -1.86
C LEU A 155 8.87 0.00 -1.00
N LYS A 156 8.54 1.10 -0.32
CA LYS A 156 7.29 1.28 0.42
C LYS A 156 6.09 1.01 -0.48
N TYR A 157 6.00 1.74 -1.59
CA TYR A 157 4.85 1.64 -2.48
C TYR A 157 4.84 0.37 -3.32
N HIS A 158 6.00 -0.18 -3.67
CA HIS A 158 6.05 -1.54 -4.23
C HIS A 158 5.38 -2.52 -3.26
N THR A 159 5.81 -2.54 -2.00
CA THR A 159 5.29 -3.47 -0.99
C THR A 159 3.79 -3.29 -0.73
N LEU A 160 3.30 -2.05 -0.67
CA LEU A 160 1.88 -1.75 -0.54
C LEU A 160 1.07 -2.23 -1.77
N LEU A 161 1.61 -2.05 -2.98
CA LEU A 161 0.99 -2.58 -4.21
C LEU A 161 0.98 -4.11 -4.20
N VAL A 162 2.05 -4.78 -3.77
CA VAL A 162 2.10 -6.24 -3.62
C VAL A 162 1.01 -6.73 -2.67
N ALA A 163 0.87 -6.08 -1.51
CA ALA A 163 -0.17 -6.43 -0.55
C ALA A 163 -1.59 -6.25 -1.14
N ALA A 164 -1.82 -5.15 -1.87
CA ALA A 164 -3.09 -4.87 -2.52
C ALA A 164 -3.45 -5.85 -3.62
N LEU A 165 -2.48 -6.22 -4.46
CA LEU A 165 -2.67 -7.26 -5.48
C LEU A 165 -2.91 -8.61 -4.82
N LEU A 166 -2.07 -9.03 -3.87
CA LEU A 166 -2.21 -10.32 -3.21
C LEU A 166 -3.57 -10.47 -2.52
N SER A 167 -3.99 -9.45 -1.77
CA SER A 167 -5.28 -9.46 -1.09
C SER A 167 -6.43 -9.56 -2.11
N ASN A 168 -6.31 -8.97 -3.30
CA ASN A 168 -7.39 -8.96 -4.32
C ASN A 168 -7.44 -10.32 -5.01
N TYR A 169 -6.27 -10.85 -5.36
CA TYR A 169 -6.13 -12.15 -5.99
C TYR A 169 -6.62 -13.28 -5.06
N ARG A 170 -6.38 -13.18 -3.75
CA ARG A 170 -6.94 -14.11 -2.76
C ARG A 170 -8.46 -14.05 -2.66
N ALA A 171 -9.06 -12.89 -2.96
CA ALA A 171 -10.50 -12.73 -3.06
C ALA A 171 -11.07 -13.19 -4.42
N GLY A 172 -10.25 -13.81 -5.29
CA GLY A 172 -10.64 -14.29 -6.61
C GLY A 172 -10.75 -13.22 -7.68
N VAL A 173 -10.31 -11.98 -7.38
CA VAL A 173 -10.36 -10.85 -8.31
C VAL A 173 -9.18 -10.91 -9.27
N ARG A 174 -9.41 -10.75 -10.58
CA ARG A 174 -8.35 -10.66 -11.60
C ARG A 174 -7.85 -9.23 -11.74
N PHE A 175 -6.63 -9.06 -12.23
CA PHE A 175 -6.02 -7.72 -12.39
C PHE A 175 -6.91 -6.77 -13.21
N GLU A 176 -7.50 -7.25 -14.31
CA GLU A 176 -8.33 -6.42 -15.20
C GLU A 176 -9.60 -5.85 -14.54
N GLU A 177 -10.00 -6.39 -13.40
CA GLU A 177 -11.18 -5.97 -12.63
C GLU A 177 -10.83 -4.85 -11.64
N LEU A 178 -9.55 -4.56 -11.44
CA LEU A 178 -9.09 -3.60 -10.45
C LEU A 178 -9.24 -2.16 -10.92
N HIS A 179 -9.56 -1.30 -9.96
CA HIS A 179 -9.62 0.14 -10.08
C HIS A 179 -8.68 0.82 -9.09
N LEU A 180 -8.10 1.95 -9.51
CA LEU A 180 -7.55 2.95 -8.62
C LEU A 180 -8.75 3.78 -8.15
N VAL A 181 -9.02 3.78 -6.86
CA VAL A 181 -10.14 4.46 -6.23
C VAL A 181 -9.60 5.58 -5.37
N VAL A 182 -10.16 6.77 -5.53
CA VAL A 182 -9.92 7.92 -4.64
C VAL A 182 -10.81 7.77 -3.42
N GLU A 183 -10.22 7.75 -2.23
CA GLU A 183 -10.94 7.69 -0.96
C GLU A 183 -10.90 9.04 -0.23
N SER A 184 -11.83 9.23 0.70
CA SER A 184 -11.76 10.35 1.63
C SER A 184 -10.60 10.17 2.60
N THR A 185 -9.83 11.23 2.85
CA THR A 185 -8.69 11.20 3.78
C THR A 185 -9.10 11.08 5.24
N SER A 186 -10.36 11.35 5.58
CA SER A 186 -10.90 11.17 6.93
C SER A 186 -11.31 9.72 7.25
N ARG A 187 -11.27 8.83 6.25
CA ARG A 187 -11.62 7.42 6.41
C ARG A 187 -10.39 6.60 6.78
N ASP A 188 -10.56 5.65 7.68
CA ASP A 188 -9.51 4.72 8.03
C ASP A 188 -9.02 3.92 6.81
N PRO A 189 -7.70 3.65 6.70
CA PRO A 189 -7.16 2.82 5.64
C PRO A 189 -7.86 1.46 5.59
N THR A 190 -8.28 1.05 4.39
CA THR A 190 -8.82 -0.30 4.21
C THR A 190 -7.67 -1.30 4.25
N PRO A 191 -7.67 -2.28 5.16
CA PRO A 191 -6.59 -3.24 5.32
C PRO A 191 -6.16 -3.89 4.01
N HIS A 192 -4.86 -3.85 3.76
CA HIS A 192 -4.17 -4.38 2.58
C HIS A 192 -4.61 -3.80 1.25
N ARG A 193 -5.51 -2.81 1.20
CA ARG A 193 -6.11 -2.29 -0.04
C ARG A 193 -5.73 -0.85 -0.29
N THR A 194 -5.66 -0.04 0.76
CA THR A 194 -5.18 1.34 0.67
C THR A 194 -3.69 1.32 0.34
N VAL A 195 -3.29 2.00 -0.72
CA VAL A 195 -1.90 2.03 -1.21
C VAL A 195 -1.22 3.37 -0.95
N LEU A 196 -1.98 4.41 -0.59
CA LEU A 196 -1.48 5.72 -0.18
C LEU A 196 -2.49 6.33 0.79
N GLN A 197 -1.99 6.90 1.88
CA GLN A 197 -2.75 7.71 2.83
C GLN A 197 -1.89 8.90 3.24
N THR A 198 -2.35 10.10 2.93
CA THR A 198 -1.84 11.36 3.48
C THR A 198 -3.02 12.17 4.02
N ASP A 199 -2.75 13.34 4.60
CA ASP A 199 -3.76 14.32 5.00
C ASP A 199 -4.61 14.81 3.79
N GLN A 200 -4.02 14.81 2.60
CA GLN A 200 -4.56 15.39 1.38
C GLN A 200 -4.99 14.38 0.31
N VAL A 201 -4.41 13.17 0.29
CA VAL A 201 -4.65 12.15 -0.73
C VAL A 201 -4.80 10.77 -0.10
N SER A 202 -5.88 10.07 -0.41
CA SER A 202 -6.04 8.66 -0.10
C SER A 202 -6.37 7.87 -1.37
N LEU A 203 -5.61 6.80 -1.63
CA LEU A 203 -5.79 5.95 -2.81
C LEU A 203 -5.88 4.48 -2.41
N ARG A 204 -6.80 3.76 -3.07
CA ARG A 204 -7.06 2.35 -2.82
C ARG A 204 -7.09 1.56 -4.13
N VAL A 205 -6.61 0.32 -4.11
CA VAL A 205 -6.76 -0.62 -5.22
C VAL A 205 -7.86 -1.64 -4.88
N SER A 206 -8.98 -1.59 -5.60
CA SER A 206 -10.19 -2.37 -5.29
C SER A 206 -10.95 -2.78 -6.57
N VAL A 207 -11.73 -3.85 -6.49
CA VAL A 207 -12.66 -4.26 -7.55
C VAL A 207 -13.89 -3.36 -7.62
N ASP A 208 -14.38 -2.91 -6.46
CA ASP A 208 -15.61 -2.13 -6.34
C ASP A 208 -15.31 -0.69 -5.90
N PRO A 209 -15.41 0.28 -6.83
CA PRO A 209 -15.31 1.69 -6.49
C PRO A 209 -16.58 2.23 -5.81
N GLY A 210 -17.75 1.61 -5.95
CA GLY A 210 -19.04 2.23 -5.62
C GLY A 210 -19.21 3.58 -6.35
N ASP A 211 -19.70 4.59 -5.63
CA ASP A 211 -19.89 5.95 -6.18
C ASP A 211 -18.62 6.83 -6.13
N ARG A 212 -17.47 6.28 -5.70
CA ARG A 212 -16.23 7.06 -5.56
C ARG A 212 -15.54 7.29 -6.91
N PRO A 213 -14.79 8.40 -7.06
CA PRO A 213 -13.96 8.61 -8.24
C PRO A 213 -12.96 7.47 -8.43
N ALA A 214 -12.95 6.88 -9.62
CA ALA A 214 -12.11 5.73 -9.88
C ALA A 214 -11.78 5.55 -11.36
N ALA A 215 -10.70 4.81 -11.63
CA ALA A 215 -10.30 4.43 -12.98
C ALA A 215 -9.74 3.00 -13.01
N ARG A 216 -10.11 2.22 -14.03
CA ARG A 216 -9.59 0.85 -14.23
C ARG A 216 -8.08 0.85 -14.42
N LEU A 217 -7.37 -0.09 -13.80
CA LEU A 217 -5.92 -0.24 -13.90
C LEU A 217 -5.46 -0.58 -15.33
N GLY A 218 -6.26 -1.36 -16.05
CA GLY A 218 -5.99 -1.81 -17.43
C GLY A 218 -6.18 -3.32 -17.57
N ALA A 219 -5.91 -3.86 -18.76
CA ALA A 219 -6.06 -5.30 -19.04
C ALA A 219 -4.99 -6.19 -18.37
N GLY A 220 -3.90 -5.60 -17.87
CA GLY A 220 -2.79 -6.30 -17.24
C GLY A 220 -1.82 -5.33 -16.58
N PRO A 221 -0.91 -5.82 -15.73
CA PRO A 221 0.03 -4.98 -15.01
C PRO A 221 1.00 -4.29 -15.98
N ALA A 222 1.03 -2.96 -15.90
CA ALA A 222 1.89 -2.13 -16.71
C ALA A 222 2.22 -0.80 -16.01
N ARG A 223 3.30 -0.15 -16.47
CA ARG A 223 3.64 1.24 -16.13
C ARG A 223 2.65 2.21 -16.79
N SER A 224 1.43 2.25 -16.26
CA SER A 224 0.28 2.98 -16.78
C SER A 224 -0.24 4.05 -15.81
N PHE A 225 0.49 4.39 -14.73
CA PHE A 225 -0.03 5.30 -13.71
C PHE A 225 -0.57 6.62 -14.31
N ALA A 226 0.22 7.31 -15.13
CA ALA A 226 -0.20 8.53 -15.83
C ALA A 226 -1.51 8.41 -16.63
N ASP A 227 -1.73 7.26 -17.29
CA ASP A 227 -2.96 6.99 -18.05
C ASP A 227 -4.15 6.77 -17.10
N VAL A 228 -3.97 5.94 -16.07
CA VAL A 228 -5.01 5.66 -15.06
C VAL A 228 -5.39 6.93 -14.32
N TRP A 229 -4.41 7.71 -13.88
CA TRP A 229 -4.59 9.01 -13.25
C TRP A 229 -5.40 9.94 -14.16
N SER A 230 -5.03 10.03 -15.44
CA SER A 230 -5.72 10.91 -16.39
C SER A 230 -7.17 10.52 -16.66
N ARG A 231 -7.55 9.27 -16.40
CA ARG A 231 -8.91 8.74 -16.56
C ARG A 231 -9.78 8.85 -15.31
N LEU A 232 -9.25 9.36 -14.20
CA LEU A 232 -10.05 9.60 -13.00
C LEU A 232 -11.14 10.64 -13.30
N SER A 233 -12.38 10.34 -12.91
CA SER A 233 -13.53 11.25 -13.05
C SER A 233 -13.37 12.52 -12.22
N GLU A 234 -12.69 12.42 -11.09
CA GLU A 234 -12.36 13.50 -10.18
C GLU A 234 -11.01 13.17 -9.53
N HIS A 235 -10.17 14.19 -9.34
CA HIS A 235 -8.82 14.03 -8.80
C HIS A 235 -8.81 14.44 -7.33
N PRO A 236 -8.05 13.77 -6.45
CA PRO A 236 -7.94 14.17 -5.06
C PRO A 236 -7.29 15.56 -4.94
N GLY A 237 -7.75 16.33 -3.96
CA GLY A 237 -7.36 17.71 -3.76
C GLY A 237 -8.23 18.70 -4.54
N ASP A 238 -8.27 19.95 -4.08
CA ASP A 238 -8.95 21.04 -4.80
C ASP A 238 -8.10 21.48 -6.01
N ALA A 239 -8.11 20.65 -7.07
CA ALA A 239 -7.34 20.84 -8.29
C ALA A 239 -7.65 22.18 -8.99
N ASP A 240 -8.84 22.73 -8.75
CA ASP A 240 -9.29 24.01 -9.30
C ASP A 240 -8.92 25.20 -8.38
N GLY A 241 -8.74 24.98 -7.08
CA GLY A 241 -8.51 26.04 -6.09
C GLY A 241 -7.04 26.42 -5.80
N CYS A 242 -6.05 25.56 -6.04
CA CYS A 242 -4.65 25.86 -5.69
C CYS A 242 -3.63 25.58 -6.82
N ARG A 243 -2.69 26.52 -7.03
CA ARG A 243 -1.57 26.36 -7.98
C ARG A 243 -0.74 25.09 -7.71
N ALA A 244 -0.55 24.73 -6.45
CA ALA A 244 0.24 23.55 -6.07
C ALA A 244 -0.41 22.26 -6.59
N TRP A 245 -1.73 22.12 -6.47
CA TRP A 245 -2.46 20.96 -6.97
C TRP A 245 -2.38 20.82 -8.49
N ARG A 246 -2.46 21.93 -9.23
CA ARG A 246 -2.26 21.91 -10.68
C ARG A 246 -0.86 21.46 -11.07
N VAL A 247 0.17 21.78 -10.28
CA VAL A 247 1.54 21.30 -10.51
C VAL A 247 1.63 19.80 -10.24
N LEU A 248 1.11 19.32 -9.11
CA LEU A 248 1.06 17.90 -8.78
C LEU A 248 0.36 17.09 -9.88
N ASP A 249 -0.85 17.50 -10.27
CA ASP A 249 -1.62 16.84 -11.33
C ASP A 249 -0.84 16.79 -12.66
N ALA A 250 -0.27 17.92 -13.10
CA ALA A 250 0.49 17.99 -14.34
C ALA A 250 1.72 17.06 -14.35
N GLN A 251 2.38 16.86 -13.21
CA GLN A 251 3.50 15.91 -13.11
C GLN A 251 3.02 14.46 -13.09
N LEU A 252 1.93 14.14 -12.37
CA LEU A 252 1.38 12.78 -12.30
C LEU A 252 0.91 12.27 -13.66
N ARG A 253 0.42 13.15 -14.54
CA ARG A 253 0.09 12.83 -15.94
C ARG A 253 1.30 12.44 -16.82
N ARG A 254 2.52 12.48 -16.28
CA ARG A 254 3.77 12.10 -16.98
C ARG A 254 4.46 10.89 -16.34
N ILE A 255 4.21 10.65 -15.06
CA ILE A 255 4.86 9.55 -14.33
C ILE A 255 4.13 8.25 -14.64
N ARG A 256 4.83 7.33 -15.32
CA ARG A 256 4.28 6.02 -15.70
C ARG A 256 4.41 4.95 -14.62
N SER A 257 5.47 5.04 -13.81
CA SER A 257 5.76 4.09 -12.72
C SER A 257 4.83 4.34 -11.55
N TRP A 258 4.15 3.29 -11.07
CA TRP A 258 3.21 3.40 -9.97
C TRP A 258 3.89 3.73 -8.63
N SER A 259 4.91 2.98 -8.22
CA SER A 259 5.60 3.27 -6.95
C SER A 259 6.28 4.64 -6.94
N THR A 260 6.80 5.08 -8.08
CA THR A 260 7.37 6.43 -8.24
C THR A 260 6.29 7.51 -8.11
N ALA A 261 5.12 7.31 -8.72
CA ALA A 261 4.04 8.28 -8.63
C ALA A 261 3.46 8.40 -7.22
N LEU A 262 3.24 7.27 -6.54
CA LEU A 262 2.75 7.25 -5.17
C LEU A 262 3.75 7.93 -4.21
N GLN A 263 5.05 7.66 -4.38
CA GLN A 263 6.09 8.35 -3.61
C GLN A 263 6.17 9.84 -3.92
N PHE A 264 5.99 10.22 -5.19
CA PHE A 264 5.96 11.62 -5.58
C PHE A 264 4.80 12.37 -4.90
N ILE A 265 3.63 11.74 -4.77
CA ILE A 265 2.49 12.35 -4.05
C ILE A 265 2.86 12.56 -2.58
N GLU A 266 3.38 11.53 -1.90
CA GLU A 266 3.78 11.63 -0.49
C GLU A 266 4.82 12.74 -0.27
N ASP A 267 5.91 12.73 -1.05
CA ASP A 267 6.98 13.74 -0.96
C ASP A 267 6.44 15.15 -1.21
N PHE A 268 5.55 15.30 -2.20
CA PHE A 268 4.99 16.61 -2.57
C PHE A 268 4.09 17.16 -1.47
N VAL A 269 3.23 16.31 -0.90
CA VAL A 269 2.33 16.68 0.19
C VAL A 269 3.11 17.00 1.46
N ALA A 270 4.10 16.18 1.83
CA ALA A 270 4.95 16.42 2.99
C ALA A 270 5.66 17.78 2.92
N ARG A 271 6.30 18.07 1.78
CA ARG A 271 6.97 19.37 1.56
C ARG A 271 6.02 20.57 1.65
N ARG A 272 4.76 20.40 1.23
CA ARG A 272 3.74 21.45 1.35
C ARG A 272 3.27 21.65 2.80
N GLY A 273 3.27 20.60 3.61
CA GLY A 273 3.00 20.70 5.04
C GLY A 273 4.10 21.43 5.81
N GLU A 274 5.36 21.32 5.35
CA GLU A 274 6.49 22.06 5.92
C GLU A 274 6.52 23.55 5.55
N ASP A 275 5.93 23.92 4.40
CA ASP A 275 5.88 25.30 3.89
C ASP A 275 4.71 26.14 4.46
N LEU A 276 3.83 25.55 5.29
CA LEU A 276 2.64 26.20 5.89
C LEU A 276 2.83 26.50 7.38
#